data_AF-A0A936ZJI4-F1
#
_entry.id   AF-A0A936ZJI4-F1
#
_cell.length_a   1.000
_cell.length_b   1.000
_cell.length_c   1.000
_cell.angle_alpha   90.00
_cell.angle_beta   90.00
_cell.angle_gamma   90.00
#
_symmetry.space_group_name_H-M   'P 1'
#
loop_
_entity.id
_entity.type
_entity.pdbx_description
1 polymer ?
#
loop_
_entity_poly.entity_id
_entity_poly.type
_entity_poly.pdbx_seq_one_letter_code
_entity_poly.pdbx_strand_id
1 'polypeptide(L)'
;MTTERKRQANQRNAQRSTGPKTSAGKARSKQNAWKHGLAVPVEVQPHFADLIHDLKASLKQDIAPAQPTEEDLQAVAVAMLEVVRVQSVQCLLLDELAQHCSGRSAADSSSSRSGLAELMQHLLRVDRYERRALSRRKFAIRSLGEANAERG
;
A
#
# COMPACT_ATOMS: atom_id res chain seq x y z
N MET A 1 17.91 10.85 0.24
CA MET A 1 18.07 12.28 0.66
C MET A 1 16.77 13.08 0.47
N THR A 2 16.15 13.60 1.54
CA THR A 2 15.02 14.55 1.42
C THR A 2 15.53 15.97 1.17
N THR A 3 15.09 16.60 0.08
CA THR A 3 15.47 17.98 -0.23
C THR A 3 15.01 18.95 0.87
N GLU A 4 15.73 20.06 1.06
CA GLU A 4 15.37 21.08 2.06
C GLU A 4 13.93 21.60 1.87
N ARG A 5 13.51 21.68 0.61
CA ARG A 5 12.13 22.02 0.22
C ARG A 5 11.10 21.00 0.74
N LYS A 6 11.39 19.70 0.63
CA LYS A 6 10.55 18.62 1.20
C LYS A 6 10.54 18.67 2.72
N ARG A 7 11.68 18.95 3.37
CA ARG A 7 11.79 19.03 4.84
C ARG A 7 10.96 20.18 5.41
N GLN A 8 11.06 21.38 4.83
CA GLN A 8 10.25 22.52 5.27
C GLN A 8 8.75 22.32 5.00
N ALA A 9 8.39 21.70 3.87
CA ALA A 9 7.00 21.36 3.60
C ALA A 9 6.45 20.35 4.63
N ASN A 10 7.22 19.32 4.96
CA ASN A 10 6.85 18.36 6.00
C ASN A 10 6.71 19.02 7.38
N GLN A 11 7.60 19.94 7.77
CA GLN A 11 7.47 20.70 9.02
C GLN A 11 6.20 21.55 9.06
N ARG A 12 5.90 22.30 7.99
CA ARG A 12 4.65 23.08 7.91
C ARG A 12 3.41 22.20 7.95
N ASN A 13 3.43 21.05 7.28
CA ASN A 13 2.35 20.07 7.29
C ASN A 13 2.17 19.42 8.67
N ALA A 14 3.26 19.14 9.39
CA ALA A 14 3.25 18.61 10.74
C ALA A 14 2.64 19.62 11.73
N GLN A 15 3.03 20.89 11.65
CA GLN A 15 2.45 21.97 12.49
C GLN A 15 0.95 22.19 12.23
N ARG A 16 0.46 21.88 11.02
CA ARG A 16 -0.97 21.96 10.67
C ARG A 16 -1.77 20.69 11.00
N SER A 17 -1.10 19.56 11.25
CA SER A 17 -1.75 18.28 11.52
C SER A 17 -2.08 18.17 13.01
N THR A 18 -3.25 18.67 13.41
CA THR A 18 -3.73 18.60 14.81
C THR A 18 -4.64 17.40 15.10
N GLY A 19 -4.64 16.40 14.21
CA GLY A 19 -5.55 15.26 14.27
C GLY A 19 -7.03 15.65 14.06
N PRO A 20 -7.93 14.67 13.92
CA PRO A 20 -9.34 14.93 13.74
C PRO A 20 -10.02 15.40 15.04
N LYS A 21 -10.44 16.67 15.08
CA LYS A 21 -11.17 17.25 16.24
C LYS A 21 -12.69 17.07 16.17
N THR A 22 -13.24 16.82 14.99
CA THR A 22 -14.70 16.67 14.76
C THR A 22 -15.11 15.20 14.69
N SER A 23 -16.38 14.90 14.99
CA SER A 23 -16.95 13.54 14.86
C SER A 23 -16.78 12.97 13.43
N ALA A 24 -17.05 13.78 12.41
CA ALA A 24 -16.84 13.42 11.01
C ALA A 24 -15.35 13.20 10.66
N GLY A 25 -14.43 13.97 11.27
CA GLY A 25 -13.00 13.75 11.14
C GLY A 25 -12.56 12.44 11.79
N LYS A 26 -13.08 12.14 12.99
CA LYS A 26 -12.78 10.90 13.72
C LYS A 26 -13.33 9.69 12.99
N ALA A 27 -14.53 9.77 12.43
CA ALA A 27 -15.12 8.71 11.60
C ALA A 27 -14.27 8.41 10.36
N ARG A 28 -13.82 9.45 9.63
CA ARG A 28 -12.88 9.28 8.51
C ARG A 28 -11.55 8.66 8.93
N SER A 29 -10.98 9.10 10.05
CA SER A 29 -9.74 8.53 10.58
C SER A 29 -9.91 7.08 11.04
N LYS A 30 -11.06 6.72 11.63
CA LYS A 30 -11.40 5.35 12.03
C LYS A 30 -11.48 4.42 10.82
N GLN A 31 -11.98 4.92 9.69
CA GLN A 31 -12.01 4.16 8.44
C GLN A 31 -10.62 3.93 7.82
N ASN A 32 -9.62 4.78 8.09
CA ASN A 32 -8.23 4.54 7.67
C ASN A 32 -7.58 3.39 8.45
N ALA A 33 -8.03 3.15 9.68
CA ALA A 33 -7.54 2.08 10.54
C ALA A 33 -8.20 0.72 10.26
N TRP A 34 -9.16 0.65 9.32
CA TRP A 34 -9.98 -0.56 9.16
C TRP A 34 -9.23 -1.74 8.52
N LYS A 35 -9.17 -2.82 9.31
CA LYS A 35 -9.07 -4.26 9.00
C LYS A 35 -7.89 -4.82 8.19
N HIS A 36 -7.20 -4.03 7.36
CA HIS A 36 -6.28 -4.61 6.37
C HIS A 36 -4.83 -4.09 6.39
N GLY A 37 -4.49 -3.18 7.31
CA GLY A 37 -3.10 -2.74 7.52
C GLY A 37 -2.46 -1.90 6.39
N LEU A 38 -3.18 -1.62 5.29
CA LEU A 38 -2.63 -0.92 4.12
C LEU A 38 -2.19 0.53 4.39
N ALA A 39 -2.71 1.16 5.44
CA ALA A 39 -2.30 2.50 5.87
C ALA A 39 -0.92 2.51 6.56
N VAL A 40 -0.47 1.37 7.06
CA VAL A 40 0.84 1.23 7.73
C VAL A 40 1.89 0.86 6.67
N PRO A 41 3.01 1.60 6.57
CA PRO A 41 4.10 1.25 5.67
C PRO A 41 4.61 -0.17 5.93
N VAL A 42 5.04 -0.86 4.87
CA VAL A 42 5.61 -2.21 4.99
C VAL A 42 6.90 -2.17 5.83
N GLU A 43 7.70 -1.11 5.69
CA GLU A 43 9.03 -0.99 6.32
C GLU A 43 9.00 -0.92 7.85
N VAL A 44 7.88 -0.46 8.44
CA VAL A 44 7.74 -0.35 9.91
C VAL A 44 7.12 -1.60 10.54
N GLN A 45 6.83 -2.62 9.73
CA GLN A 45 6.17 -3.85 10.15
C GLN A 45 7.20 -5.01 10.21
N PRO A 46 7.59 -5.47 11.42
CA PRO A 46 8.71 -6.41 11.57
C PRO A 46 8.52 -7.74 10.84
N HIS A 47 7.28 -8.22 10.69
CA HIS A 47 6.97 -9.49 10.02
C HIS A 47 7.24 -9.47 8.50
N PHE A 48 7.54 -8.30 7.91
CA PHE A 48 7.96 -8.19 6.52
C PHE A 48 9.48 -8.09 6.35
N ALA A 49 10.26 -8.00 7.43
CA ALA A 49 11.70 -7.79 7.36
C ALA A 49 12.40 -8.90 6.58
N ASP A 50 12.08 -10.17 6.88
CA ASP A 50 12.68 -11.34 6.22
C ASP A 50 12.27 -11.40 4.74
N LEU A 51 11.00 -11.16 4.44
CA LEU A 51 10.52 -11.12 3.05
C LEU A 51 11.22 -10.02 2.23
N ILE A 52 11.44 -8.84 2.82
CA ILE A 52 12.18 -7.76 2.15
C ILE A 52 13.63 -8.19 1.94
N HIS A 53 14.27 -8.80 2.94
CA HIS A 53 15.63 -9.32 2.83
C HIS A 53 15.75 -10.32 1.68
N ASP A 54 14.85 -11.30 1.61
CA ASP A 54 14.86 -12.35 0.60
C ASP A 54 14.60 -11.79 -0.80
N LEU A 55 13.63 -10.88 -0.93
CA LEU A 55 13.37 -10.16 -2.19
C LEU A 55 14.62 -9.41 -2.68
N LYS A 56 15.35 -8.72 -1.80
CA LYS A 56 16.58 -8.03 -2.18
C LYS A 56 17.66 -9.00 -2.64
N ALA A 57 17.81 -10.15 -1.97
CA ALA A 57 18.77 -11.18 -2.34
C ALA A 57 18.46 -11.75 -3.74
N SER A 58 17.19 -12.05 -4.03
CA SER A 58 16.76 -12.50 -5.37
C SER A 58 17.01 -11.42 -6.43
N LEU A 59 16.61 -10.17 -6.17
CA LEU A 59 16.84 -9.06 -7.11
C LEU A 59 18.33 -8.89 -7.44
N LYS A 60 19.20 -9.00 -6.44
CA LYS A 60 20.65 -8.88 -6.63
C LYS A 60 21.22 -9.99 -7.53
N GLN A 61 20.64 -11.20 -7.49
CA GLN A 61 21.05 -12.30 -8.37
C GLN A 61 20.59 -12.06 -9.81
N ASP A 62 19.37 -11.56 -10.01
CA ASP A 62 18.77 -11.36 -11.34
C ASP A 62 19.39 -10.19 -12.14
N ILE A 63 19.99 -9.22 -11.45
CA ILE A 63 20.47 -7.95 -12.03
C ILE A 63 21.97 -8.00 -12.43
N ALA A 64 22.66 -9.11 -12.20
CA ALA A 64 24.08 -9.25 -12.54
C ALA A 64 24.37 -9.01 -14.04
N PRO A 65 25.43 -8.27 -14.42
CA PRO A 65 26.57 -7.84 -13.60
C PRO A 65 26.44 -6.47 -12.92
N ALA A 66 25.30 -5.77 -13.04
CA ALA A 66 25.14 -4.45 -12.42
C ALA A 66 25.23 -4.54 -10.88
N GLN A 67 25.81 -3.51 -10.26
CA GLN A 67 25.99 -3.41 -8.80
C GLN A 67 24.99 -2.39 -8.22
N PRO A 68 23.70 -2.76 -8.09
CA PRO A 68 22.70 -1.86 -7.53
C PRO A 68 23.01 -1.55 -6.07
N THR A 69 22.63 -0.37 -5.59
CA THR A 69 22.79 -0.05 -4.17
C THR A 69 21.79 -0.79 -3.31
N GLU A 70 22.11 -0.91 -2.02
CA GLU A 70 21.17 -1.41 -1.03
C GLU A 70 19.88 -0.57 -0.99
N GLU A 71 19.97 0.75 -1.20
CA GLU A 71 18.80 1.64 -1.25
C GLU A 71 17.90 1.34 -2.46
N ASP A 72 18.48 1.06 -3.64
CA ASP A 72 17.73 0.72 -4.85
C ASP A 72 17.00 -0.62 -4.70
N LEU A 73 17.72 -1.63 -4.19
CA LEU A 73 17.17 -2.96 -3.89
C LEU A 73 16.03 -2.86 -2.87
N GLN A 74 16.24 -2.09 -1.79
CA GLN A 74 15.21 -1.85 -0.77
C GLN A 74 13.98 -1.19 -1.37
N ALA A 75 14.14 -0.15 -2.19
CA ALA A 75 13.03 0.55 -2.81
C ALA A 75 12.18 -0.36 -3.70
N VAL A 76 12.83 -1.23 -4.50
CA VAL A 76 12.13 -2.19 -5.36
C VAL A 76 11.45 -3.29 -4.54
N ALA A 77 12.15 -3.90 -3.58
CA ALA A 77 11.61 -4.96 -2.74
C ALA A 77 10.37 -4.50 -1.96
N VAL A 78 10.43 -3.32 -1.32
CA VAL A 78 9.29 -2.73 -0.61
C VAL A 78 8.13 -2.46 -1.56
N ALA A 79 8.39 -1.90 -2.74
CA ALA A 79 7.33 -1.59 -3.70
C ALA A 79 6.68 -2.86 -4.28
N MET A 80 7.44 -3.94 -4.48
CA MET A 80 6.89 -5.24 -4.88
C MET A 80 5.99 -5.82 -3.80
N LEU A 81 6.44 -5.80 -2.55
CA LEU A 81 5.66 -6.29 -1.41
C LEU A 81 4.39 -5.46 -1.16
N GLU A 82 4.45 -4.14 -1.34
CA GLU A 82 3.25 -3.27 -1.30
C GLU A 82 2.21 -3.70 -2.34
N VAL A 83 2.61 -4.06 -3.56
CA VAL A 83 1.67 -4.54 -4.60
C VAL A 83 1.01 -5.84 -4.17
N VAL A 84 1.80 -6.83 -3.74
CA VAL A 84 1.27 -8.13 -3.31
C VAL A 84 0.30 -7.95 -2.15
N ARG A 85 0.68 -7.14 -1.14
CA ARG A 85 -0.15 -6.88 0.03
C ARG A 85 -1.50 -6.24 -0.33
N VAL A 86 -1.50 -5.28 -1.26
CA VAL A 86 -2.75 -4.66 -1.72
C VAL A 86 -3.63 -5.67 -2.46
N GLN A 87 -3.04 -6.49 -3.32
CA GLN A 87 -3.76 -7.53 -4.05
C GLN A 87 -4.35 -8.59 -3.11
N SER A 88 -3.63 -9.00 -2.07
CA SER A 88 -4.17 -9.92 -1.05
C SER A 88 -5.42 -9.35 -0.38
N VAL A 89 -5.41 -8.05 -0.05
CA VAL A 89 -6.57 -7.37 0.55
C VAL A 89 -7.73 -7.28 -0.44
N GLN A 90 -7.44 -7.00 -1.71
CA GLN A 90 -8.46 -6.98 -2.77
C GLN A 90 -9.13 -8.35 -2.92
N CYS A 91 -8.35 -9.45 -2.94
CA CYS A 91 -8.90 -10.81 -2.98
C CYS A 91 -9.81 -11.07 -1.78
N LEU A 92 -9.37 -10.75 -0.56
CA LEU A 92 -10.19 -10.93 0.64
C LEU A 92 -11.54 -10.18 0.57
N LEU A 93 -11.54 -8.94 0.08
CA LEU A 93 -12.76 -8.16 -0.08
C LEU A 93 -13.68 -8.70 -1.19
N LEU A 94 -13.10 -9.20 -2.29
CA LEU A 94 -13.86 -9.82 -3.37
C LEU A 94 -14.50 -11.14 -2.91
N ASP A 95 -13.78 -11.93 -2.11
CA ASP A 95 -14.31 -13.16 -1.51
C ASP A 95 -15.47 -12.88 -0.56
N GLU A 96 -15.33 -11.85 0.30
CA GLU A 96 -16.41 -11.40 1.20
C GLU A 96 -17.64 -10.91 0.40
N LEU A 97 -17.41 -10.17 -0.70
CA LEU A 97 -18.48 -9.74 -1.60
C LEU A 97 -19.18 -10.92 -2.29
N ALA A 98 -18.42 -11.92 -2.74
CA ALA A 98 -18.97 -13.12 -3.36
C ALA A 98 -19.82 -13.94 -2.37
N GLN A 99 -19.39 -14.05 -1.12
CA GLN A 99 -20.16 -14.70 -0.04
C GLN A 99 -21.48 -13.96 0.24
N HIS A 100 -21.46 -12.62 0.26
CA HIS A 100 -22.67 -11.82 0.42
C HIS A 100 -23.65 -11.93 -0.76
N CYS A 101 -23.14 -12.07 -1.99
CA CYS A 101 -23.96 -12.27 -3.18
C CYS A 101 -24.57 -13.68 -3.24
N SER A 102 -23.84 -14.70 -2.80
CA SER A 102 -24.26 -16.10 -2.81
C SER A 102 -25.17 -16.48 -1.64
N GLY A 103 -25.04 -15.82 -0.48
CA GLY A 103 -25.84 -16.08 0.73
C GLY A 103 -27.21 -15.41 0.79
N ARG A 104 -27.72 -14.82 -0.30
CA ARG A 104 -29.01 -14.09 -0.29
C ARG A 104 -30.20 -15.04 -0.14
N SER A 105 -30.77 -15.08 1.06
CA SER A 105 -32.20 -15.40 1.27
C SER A 105 -33.02 -14.11 1.23
N ALA A 106 -34.22 -14.16 0.63
CA ALA A 106 -35.07 -13.01 0.29
C ALA A 106 -35.60 -12.20 1.50
N ALA A 107 -35.31 -12.60 2.74
CA ALA A 107 -35.96 -12.10 3.94
C ALA A 107 -35.33 -10.85 4.60
N ASP A 108 -34.08 -10.47 4.28
CA ASP A 108 -33.39 -9.39 5.01
C ASP A 108 -32.73 -8.35 4.09
N SER A 109 -33.57 -7.50 3.49
CA SER A 109 -33.17 -6.72 2.31
C SER A 109 -32.54 -5.35 2.60
N SER A 110 -32.71 -4.74 3.77
CA SER A 110 -32.17 -3.39 4.03
C SER A 110 -30.75 -3.42 4.63
N SER A 111 -30.52 -4.24 5.67
CA SER A 111 -29.20 -4.39 6.31
C SER A 111 -28.16 -4.98 5.34
N SER A 112 -28.56 -6.01 4.58
CA SER A 112 -27.71 -6.64 3.56
C SER A 112 -27.35 -5.71 2.40
N ARG A 113 -28.23 -4.76 2.04
CA ARG A 113 -27.93 -3.73 1.02
C ARG A 113 -26.92 -2.71 1.54
N SER A 114 -26.97 -2.36 2.82
CA SER A 114 -26.00 -1.46 3.44
C SER A 114 -24.60 -2.09 3.53
N GLY A 115 -24.49 -3.36 3.94
CA GLY A 115 -23.20 -4.06 4.01
C GLY A 115 -22.52 -4.21 2.64
N LEU A 116 -23.31 -4.53 1.60
CA LEU A 116 -22.79 -4.62 0.22
C LEU A 116 -22.29 -3.27 -0.29
N ALA A 117 -23.03 -2.18 -0.03
CA ALA A 117 -22.59 -0.84 -0.38
C ALA A 117 -21.29 -0.43 0.34
N GLU A 118 -21.13 -0.81 1.61
CA GLU A 118 -19.90 -0.56 2.38
C GLU A 118 -18.69 -1.33 1.81
N LEU A 119 -18.86 -2.62 1.46
CA LEU A 119 -17.82 -3.43 0.81
C LEU A 119 -17.40 -2.86 -0.55
N MET A 120 -18.37 -2.43 -1.38
CA MET A 120 -18.07 -1.78 -2.66
C MET A 120 -17.28 -0.48 -2.47
N GLN A 121 -17.63 0.33 -1.47
CA GLN A 121 -16.86 1.53 -1.13
C GLN A 121 -15.43 1.21 -0.67
N HIS A 122 -15.24 0.08 0.02
CA HIS A 122 -13.92 -0.40 0.42
C HIS A 122 -13.07 -0.85 -0.77
N LEU A 123 -13.64 -1.61 -1.71
CA LEU A 123 -12.95 -1.99 -2.95
C LEU A 123 -12.48 -0.75 -3.73
N LEU A 124 -13.35 0.25 -3.91
CA LEU A 124 -12.98 1.51 -4.56
C LEU A 124 -11.85 2.27 -3.84
N ARG A 125 -11.71 2.11 -2.51
CA ARG A 125 -10.59 2.68 -1.77
C ARG A 125 -9.31 1.88 -1.95
N VAL A 126 -9.40 0.55 -2.02
CA VAL A 126 -8.27 -0.34 -2.27
C VAL A 126 -7.66 -0.09 -3.65
N ASP A 127 -8.47 0.19 -4.68
CA ASP A 127 -8.00 0.60 -6.02
C ASP A 127 -6.99 1.77 -5.96
N ARG A 128 -7.21 2.73 -5.04
CA ARG A 128 -6.30 3.86 -4.88
C ARG A 128 -4.93 3.40 -4.34
N TYR A 129 -4.93 2.46 -3.40
CA TYR A 129 -3.69 1.88 -2.88
C TYR A 129 -2.99 1.05 -3.94
N GLU A 130 -3.74 0.32 -4.78
CA GLU A 130 -3.19 -0.49 -5.86
C GLU A 130 -2.49 0.38 -6.90
N ARG A 131 -3.17 1.41 -7.40
CA ARG A 131 -2.57 2.37 -8.35
C ARG A 131 -1.32 3.03 -7.78
N ARG A 132 -1.34 3.36 -6.48
CA ARG A 132 -0.17 3.93 -5.80
C ARG A 132 0.98 2.92 -5.73
N ALA A 133 0.72 1.68 -5.31
CA ALA A 133 1.72 0.62 -5.19
C ALA A 133 2.35 0.29 -6.56
N LEU A 134 1.52 0.12 -7.59
CA LEU A 134 1.97 -0.11 -8.97
C LEU A 134 2.81 1.05 -9.50
N SER A 135 2.40 2.29 -9.22
CA SER A 135 3.19 3.48 -9.59
C SER A 135 4.55 3.48 -8.90
N ARG A 136 4.59 3.24 -7.58
CA ARG A 136 5.84 3.17 -6.82
C ARG A 136 6.77 2.08 -7.35
N ARG A 137 6.24 0.88 -7.63
CA ARG A 137 6.99 -0.22 -8.23
C ARG A 137 7.57 0.17 -9.57
N LYS A 138 6.76 0.77 -10.45
CA LYS A 138 7.21 1.26 -11.77
C LYS A 138 8.36 2.28 -11.64
N PHE A 139 8.22 3.25 -10.74
CA PHE A 139 9.27 4.26 -10.53
C PHE A 139 10.54 3.68 -9.90
N ALA A 140 10.41 2.75 -8.94
CA ALA A 140 11.56 2.10 -8.31
C ALA A 140 12.35 1.26 -9.32
N ILE A 141 11.67 0.45 -10.15
CA ILE A 141 12.31 -0.34 -11.20
C ILE A 141 13.00 0.55 -12.23
N ARG A 142 12.36 1.66 -12.63
CA ARG A 142 12.98 2.61 -13.56
C ARG A 142 14.23 3.25 -12.97
N SER A 143 14.14 3.75 -11.72
CA SER A 143 15.26 4.38 -11.03
C SER A 143 16.44 3.42 -10.89
N LEU A 144 16.17 2.16 -10.59
CA LEU A 144 17.17 1.09 -10.54
C LEU A 144 17.82 0.87 -11.93
N GLY A 145 17.02 0.83 -13.00
CA GLY A 145 17.54 0.71 -14.37
C GLY A 145 18.41 1.89 -14.80
N GLU A 146 18.00 3.11 -14.49
CA GLU A 146 18.77 4.34 -14.74
C GLU A 146 20.08 4.34 -13.93
N ALA A 147 20.01 4.04 -12.63
CA ALA A 147 21.19 3.96 -11.76
C ALA A 147 22.19 2.87 -12.20
N ASN A 148 21.71 1.75 -12.73
CA ASN A 148 22.56 0.70 -13.26
C ASN A 148 23.24 1.12 -14.57
N ALA A 149 22.53 1.82 -15.45
CA ALA A 149 23.08 2.32 -16.72
C ALA A 149 24.16 3.40 -16.51
N GLU A 150 24.06 4.20 -15.45
CA GLU A 150 25.08 5.20 -15.09
C GLU A 150 26.36 4.60 -14.47
N ARG A 151 26.30 3.34 -13.99
CA ARG A 151 27.37 2.67 -13.23
C ARG A 151 28.08 1.55 -13.98
N GLY A 152 27.50 1.06 -15.08
CA GLY A 152 28.10 0.05 -15.96
C GLY A 152 28.93 0.70 -17.05
#